data_AF-A0AA36JFB6-F1
#
_entry.id   AF-A0AA36JFB6-F1
#
_cell.length_a   1.000
_cell.length_b   1.000
_cell.length_c   1.000
_cell.angle_alpha   90.00
_cell.angle_beta   90.00
_cell.angle_gamma   90.00
#
_symmetry.space_group_name_H-M   'P 1'
#
loop_
_entity.id
_entity.type
_entity.pdbx_description
1 polymer ?
#
loop_
_entity_poly.entity_id
_entity_poly.type
_entity_poly.pdbx_seq_one_letter_code
_entity_poly.pdbx_strand_id
1 'polypeptide(L)'
;METLADEAIDFTVTRLPFFLRPELPGINKSLGDGTAGTWRVEDSPGTWGQQMDLYTKKHPEKFGADGQAPDARFGISWQAAEVGLKFSFGQPMSNSMDALRLLVKVQREHSPAVREAFFEIVSRKYFTEGRPLADHQMLLEAAKEAEVPTEGLLEWLRSGDGTFEIQRTYAEIFFGWGYTSVPVTLVSCEGLDQHIQGSQNLEAYLQVFRRILEEPLASKTPEQKLPIWEKYSRVAQATGTANGKDFSVEARDIFFGETALNLRQKAKGARPG
;
A
#
# COMPACT_ATOMS: atom_id res chain seq x y z
N MET A 1 -14.73 40.47 -15.62
CA MET A 1 -14.39 39.04 -15.55
C MET A 1 -12.96 38.94 -16.01
N GLU A 2 -12.01 39.04 -15.07
CA GLU A 2 -10.62 38.67 -15.36
C GLU A 2 -10.61 37.18 -15.69
N THR A 3 -10.20 36.87 -16.92
CA THR A 3 -9.79 35.53 -17.31
C THR A 3 -8.60 35.15 -16.43
N LEU A 4 -8.82 34.30 -15.44
CA LEU A 4 -7.74 33.52 -14.82
C LEU A 4 -6.99 32.88 -15.99
N ALA A 5 -5.74 33.27 -16.20
CA ALA A 5 -4.89 32.56 -17.15
C ALA A 5 -4.87 31.09 -16.72
N ASP A 6 -5.13 30.17 -17.66
CA ASP A 6 -4.95 28.73 -17.50
C ASP A 6 -3.44 28.44 -17.30
N GLU A 7 -2.87 28.88 -16.17
CA GLU A 7 -1.57 28.38 -15.75
C GLU A 7 -1.76 26.92 -15.36
N ALA A 8 -1.19 26.03 -16.17
CA ALA A 8 -1.20 24.61 -15.90
C ALA A 8 -0.53 24.35 -14.53
N ILE A 9 -1.29 23.76 -13.61
CA ILE A 9 -0.75 23.30 -12.33
C ILE A 9 0.00 22.00 -12.60
N ASP A 10 1.33 22.05 -12.57
CA ASP A 10 2.18 20.86 -12.61
C ASP A 10 2.16 20.14 -11.25
N PHE A 11 1.83 18.85 -11.25
CA PHE A 11 1.89 18.01 -10.05
C PHE A 11 2.54 16.66 -10.35
N THR A 12 3.05 16.02 -9.31
CA THR A 12 3.63 14.68 -9.39
C THR A 12 2.96 13.75 -8.39
N VAL A 13 2.57 12.56 -8.86
CA VAL A 13 2.03 11.49 -8.01
C VAL A 13 3.13 10.48 -7.73
N THR A 14 3.45 10.30 -6.45
CA THR A 14 4.39 9.28 -5.96
C THR A 14 3.64 8.28 -5.10
N ARG A 15 3.87 6.98 -5.30
CA ARG A 15 3.23 5.89 -4.56
C ARG A 15 4.27 5.19 -3.74
N LEU A 16 4.03 5.11 -2.44
CA LEU A 16 4.98 4.50 -1.54
C LEU A 16 4.45 3.18 -1.02
N PRO A 17 5.32 2.17 -0.87
CA PRO A 17 4.93 0.87 -0.35
C PRO A 17 4.51 0.98 1.11
N PHE A 18 3.24 0.68 1.38
CA PHE A 18 2.68 0.82 2.72
C PHE A 18 1.76 -0.34 3.14
N PHE A 19 1.27 -1.15 2.20
CA PHE A 19 0.51 -2.37 2.50
C PHE A 19 1.35 -3.61 2.22
N LEU A 20 2.38 -3.83 3.03
CA LEU A 20 3.22 -5.02 2.92
C LEU A 20 2.57 -6.17 3.68
N ARG A 21 2.43 -7.31 3.02
CA ARG A 21 1.94 -8.55 3.63
C ARG A 21 3.01 -9.64 3.57
N PRO A 22 4.19 -9.41 4.18
CA PRO A 22 5.34 -10.31 4.02
C PRO A 22 5.11 -11.67 4.70
N GLU A 23 4.13 -11.75 5.60
CA GLU A 23 3.69 -12.97 6.26
C GLU A 23 2.95 -13.92 5.32
N LEU A 24 2.49 -13.43 4.17
CA LEU A 24 1.74 -14.21 3.19
C LEU A 24 2.64 -14.97 2.20
N PRO A 25 2.13 -16.03 1.54
CA PRO A 25 2.88 -16.77 0.54
C PRO A 25 3.39 -15.87 -0.60
N GLY A 26 4.70 -15.94 -0.89
CA GLY A 26 5.36 -15.31 -2.05
C GLY A 26 5.60 -16.32 -3.18
N ILE A 27 6.30 -15.93 -4.26
CA ILE A 27 6.43 -16.74 -5.48
C ILE A 27 6.93 -18.18 -5.26
N ASN A 28 7.81 -18.41 -4.30
CA ASN A 28 8.35 -19.73 -4.01
C ASN A 28 7.52 -20.54 -3.00
N LYS A 29 6.28 -20.13 -2.70
CA LYS A 29 5.39 -20.92 -1.88
C LYS A 29 3.97 -20.95 -2.44
N SER A 30 3.60 -22.07 -3.03
CA SER A 30 2.20 -22.39 -3.32
C SER A 30 1.47 -22.85 -2.06
N LEU A 31 0.13 -22.81 -2.06
CA LEU A 31 -0.65 -23.54 -1.04
C LEU A 31 -0.46 -25.05 -1.29
N GLY A 32 -0.10 -25.80 -0.25
CA GLY A 32 0.23 -27.23 -0.26
C GLY A 32 0.22 -27.82 1.15
N ASP A 33 1.06 -28.80 1.44
CA ASP A 33 1.10 -29.56 2.71
C ASP A 33 2.15 -29.06 3.71
N GLY A 34 2.87 -27.99 3.38
CA GLY A 34 3.93 -27.42 4.22
C GLY A 34 5.31 -28.03 3.99
N THR A 35 5.51 -28.75 2.89
CA THR A 35 6.83 -29.16 2.38
C THR A 35 7.64 -27.97 1.86
N ALA A 36 8.92 -28.16 1.56
CA ALA A 36 9.78 -27.11 1.03
C ALA A 36 9.19 -26.50 -0.24
N GLY A 37 8.84 -25.22 -0.20
CA GLY A 37 8.18 -24.52 -1.31
C GLY A 37 6.65 -24.58 -1.30
N THR A 38 6.01 -25.06 -0.22
CA THR A 38 4.56 -24.98 -0.04
C THR A 38 4.18 -24.47 1.37
N TRP A 39 3.08 -23.73 1.48
CA TRP A 39 2.43 -23.35 2.75
C TRP A 39 1.25 -24.28 3.01
N ARG A 40 1.05 -24.73 4.25
CA ARG A 40 -0.16 -25.49 4.58
C ARG A 40 -1.39 -24.66 4.27
N VAL A 41 -2.39 -25.27 3.64
CA VAL A 41 -3.72 -24.65 3.47
C VAL A 41 -4.29 -24.20 4.82
N GLU A 42 -3.99 -24.94 5.88
CA GLU A 42 -4.31 -24.66 7.29
C GLU A 42 -3.71 -23.33 7.80
N ASP A 43 -2.54 -22.96 7.28
CA ASP A 43 -1.77 -21.79 7.70
C ASP A 43 -2.04 -20.56 6.78
N SER A 44 -2.90 -20.74 5.77
CA SER A 44 -3.36 -19.64 4.90
C SER A 44 -4.23 -18.69 5.73
N PRO A 45 -4.09 -17.36 5.59
CA PRO A 45 -5.01 -16.40 6.21
C PRO A 45 -6.44 -16.53 5.67
N GLY A 46 -6.70 -17.40 4.69
CA GLY A 46 -7.97 -17.49 4.01
C GLY A 46 -8.11 -16.46 2.89
N THR A 47 -9.34 -16.28 2.44
CA THR A 47 -9.66 -15.34 1.37
C THR A 47 -9.72 -13.90 1.87
N TRP A 48 -9.67 -12.95 0.93
CA TRP A 48 -9.87 -11.54 1.25
C TRP A 48 -11.19 -11.31 1.99
N GLY A 49 -12.26 -11.96 1.54
CA GLY A 49 -13.52 -12.00 2.27
C GLY A 49 -13.33 -12.50 3.70
N GLN A 50 -12.78 -13.69 3.92
CA GLN A 50 -12.64 -14.27 5.27
C GLN A 50 -11.91 -13.33 6.24
N GLN A 51 -10.87 -12.64 5.77
CA GLN A 51 -10.17 -11.63 6.56
C GLN A 51 -11.05 -10.44 6.95
N MET A 52 -11.92 -9.98 6.04
CA MET A 52 -12.85 -8.89 6.33
C MET A 52 -13.94 -9.29 7.33
N ASP A 53 -14.46 -10.52 7.28
CA ASP A 53 -15.39 -11.01 8.31
C ASP A 53 -14.72 -11.06 9.69
N LEU A 54 -13.48 -11.56 9.74
CA LEU A 54 -12.69 -11.58 10.96
C LEU A 54 -12.43 -10.15 11.47
N TYR A 55 -12.20 -9.19 10.58
CA TYR A 55 -12.05 -7.79 10.94
C TYR A 55 -13.35 -7.21 11.54
N THR A 56 -14.50 -7.42 10.89
CA THR A 56 -15.82 -7.04 11.43
C THR A 56 -16.04 -7.62 12.82
N LYS A 57 -15.75 -8.92 12.99
CA LYS A 57 -15.92 -9.61 14.28
C LYS A 57 -14.98 -9.08 15.38
N LYS A 58 -13.76 -8.68 15.03
CA LYS A 58 -12.77 -8.14 15.98
C LYS A 58 -13.03 -6.68 16.34
N HIS A 59 -13.73 -5.95 15.47
CA HIS A 59 -13.98 -4.53 15.61
C HIS A 59 -15.49 -4.20 15.55
N PRO A 60 -16.35 -4.83 16.37
CA PRO A 60 -17.79 -4.57 16.34
C PRO A 60 -18.12 -3.10 16.62
N GLU A 61 -17.28 -2.39 17.37
CA GLU A 61 -17.40 -0.96 17.65
C GLU A 61 -17.35 -0.08 16.39
N LYS A 62 -16.73 -0.56 15.31
CA LYS A 62 -16.62 0.17 14.03
C LYS A 62 -17.82 -0.05 13.10
N PHE A 63 -18.61 -1.09 13.37
CA PHE A 63 -19.71 -1.54 12.51
C PHE A 63 -21.05 -1.63 13.24
N GLY A 64 -21.14 -1.02 14.43
CA GLY A 64 -22.35 -0.98 15.25
C GLY A 64 -22.65 -2.31 15.97
N ALA A 65 -23.11 -2.21 17.22
CA ALA A 65 -23.42 -3.37 18.06
C ALA A 65 -24.70 -4.13 17.63
N ASP A 66 -25.52 -3.53 16.74
CA ASP A 66 -26.92 -3.92 16.53
C ASP A 66 -27.21 -4.47 15.12
N GLY A 67 -26.19 -4.78 14.33
CA GLY A 67 -26.37 -5.37 12.99
C GLY A 67 -26.92 -4.40 11.91
N GLN A 68 -26.93 -3.09 12.19
CA GLN A 68 -27.37 -2.07 11.22
C GLN A 68 -26.25 -1.44 10.39
N ALA A 69 -25.02 -1.36 10.90
CA ALA A 69 -23.93 -0.89 10.04
C ALA A 69 -23.47 -2.05 9.16
N PRO A 70 -23.20 -1.78 7.87
CA PRO A 70 -22.76 -2.81 6.96
C PRO A 70 -21.47 -3.44 7.45
N ASP A 71 -21.39 -4.78 7.38
CA ASP A 71 -20.13 -5.47 7.65
C ASP A 71 -19.00 -4.92 6.74
N ALA A 72 -17.74 -5.10 7.14
CA ALA A 72 -16.61 -4.53 6.41
C ALA A 72 -16.62 -4.90 4.92
N ARG A 73 -17.04 -6.13 4.56
CA ARG A 73 -17.13 -6.56 3.16
C ARG A 73 -18.19 -5.78 2.43
N PHE A 74 -19.37 -5.63 3.01
CA PHE A 74 -20.44 -4.84 2.42
C PHE A 74 -19.98 -3.41 2.20
N GLY A 75 -19.34 -2.78 3.20
CA GLY A 75 -18.84 -1.42 3.09
C GLY A 75 -17.92 -1.22 1.88
N ILE A 76 -16.88 -2.05 1.75
CA ILE A 76 -15.95 -1.93 0.62
C ILE A 76 -16.56 -2.37 -0.72
N SER A 77 -17.46 -3.36 -0.71
CA SER A 77 -18.18 -3.82 -1.91
C SER A 77 -19.08 -2.72 -2.45
N TRP A 78 -19.77 -2.02 -1.55
CA TRP A 78 -20.67 -0.94 -1.89
C TRP A 78 -19.89 0.24 -2.47
N GLN A 79 -18.79 0.66 -1.82
CA GLN A 79 -17.90 1.69 -2.35
C GLN A 79 -17.31 1.33 -3.72
N ALA A 80 -16.91 0.06 -3.92
CA ALA A 80 -16.44 -0.40 -5.22
C ALA A 80 -17.55 -0.31 -6.28
N ALA A 81 -18.77 -0.73 -5.95
CA ALA A 81 -19.91 -0.70 -6.86
C ALA A 81 -20.31 0.73 -7.27
N GLU A 82 -20.20 1.72 -6.37
CA GLU A 82 -20.46 3.14 -6.69
C GLU A 82 -19.57 3.67 -7.81
N VAL A 83 -18.35 3.13 -7.95
CA VAL A 83 -17.40 3.48 -9.02
C VAL A 83 -17.34 2.45 -10.14
N GLY A 84 -18.33 1.54 -10.22
CA GLY A 84 -18.43 0.53 -11.27
C GLY A 84 -17.45 -0.65 -11.13
N LEU A 85 -16.80 -0.80 -9.99
CA LEU A 85 -15.90 -1.91 -9.70
C LEU A 85 -16.64 -3.06 -9.01
N LYS A 86 -16.29 -4.29 -9.39
CA LYS A 86 -16.73 -5.51 -8.71
C LYS A 86 -15.51 -6.19 -8.12
N PHE A 87 -15.47 -6.31 -6.81
CA PHE A 87 -14.38 -7.00 -6.14
C PHE A 87 -14.62 -8.50 -5.99
N SER A 88 -13.54 -9.27 -6.15
CA SER A 88 -13.47 -10.70 -5.88
C SER A 88 -13.01 -10.92 -4.44
N PHE A 89 -13.94 -11.31 -3.58
CA PHE A 89 -13.65 -11.65 -2.18
C PHE A 89 -13.24 -13.10 -1.97
N GLY A 90 -13.40 -13.95 -2.98
CA GLY A 90 -13.04 -15.37 -2.94
C GLY A 90 -11.56 -15.64 -3.16
N GLN A 91 -10.79 -14.63 -3.57
CA GLN A 91 -9.36 -14.78 -3.83
C GLN A 91 -8.56 -14.99 -2.52
N PRO A 92 -7.54 -15.86 -2.52
CA PRO A 92 -6.59 -15.93 -1.42
C PRO A 92 -5.88 -14.60 -1.21
N MET A 93 -5.63 -14.26 0.04
CA MET A 93 -4.72 -13.15 0.36
C MET A 93 -3.34 -13.42 -0.22
N SER A 94 -2.67 -12.38 -0.74
CA SER A 94 -1.39 -12.52 -1.42
C SER A 94 -0.32 -11.60 -0.85
N ASN A 95 0.93 -12.07 -0.86
CA ASN A 95 2.09 -11.25 -0.54
C ASN A 95 2.25 -10.16 -1.62
N SER A 96 2.36 -8.91 -1.19
CA SER A 96 2.45 -7.74 -2.06
C SER A 96 3.89 -7.31 -2.38
N MET A 97 4.92 -7.98 -1.82
CA MET A 97 6.32 -7.56 -1.94
C MET A 97 6.76 -7.40 -3.40
N ASP A 98 6.55 -8.40 -4.24
CA ASP A 98 7.00 -8.37 -5.65
C ASP A 98 6.21 -7.35 -6.49
N ALA A 99 4.91 -7.24 -6.27
CA ALA A 99 4.09 -6.20 -6.89
C ALA A 99 4.56 -4.79 -6.50
N LEU A 100 4.88 -4.57 -5.22
CA LEU A 100 5.37 -3.27 -4.72
C LEU A 100 6.77 -2.94 -5.23
N ARG A 101 7.68 -3.92 -5.26
CA ARG A 101 9.01 -3.78 -5.87
C ARG A 101 8.87 -3.32 -7.32
N LEU A 102 8.03 -4.00 -8.10
CA LEU A 102 7.84 -3.66 -9.50
C LEU A 102 7.15 -2.31 -9.69
N LEU A 103 6.15 -1.98 -8.86
CA LEU A 103 5.50 -0.67 -8.88
C LEU A 103 6.49 0.48 -8.68
N VAL A 104 7.41 0.35 -7.71
CA VAL A 104 8.45 1.35 -7.45
C VAL A 104 9.46 1.42 -8.60
N LYS A 105 9.84 0.29 -9.20
CA LYS A 105 10.69 0.27 -10.41
C LYS A 105 10.01 1.02 -11.57
N VAL A 106 8.75 0.71 -11.87
CA VAL A 106 7.98 1.38 -12.93
C VAL A 106 7.83 2.87 -12.64
N GLN A 107 7.61 3.25 -11.38
CA GLN A 107 7.53 4.64 -10.95
C GLN A 107 8.81 5.45 -11.18
N ARG A 108 9.98 4.81 -11.19
CA ARG A 108 11.25 5.49 -11.45
C ARG A 108 11.55 5.64 -12.94
N GLU A 109 11.19 4.63 -13.72
CA GLU A 109 11.71 4.45 -15.07
C GLU A 109 10.77 4.95 -16.18
N HIS A 110 9.48 5.13 -15.88
CA HIS A 110 8.47 5.43 -16.90
C HIS A 110 7.77 6.77 -16.73
N SER A 111 6.97 7.19 -17.71
CA SER A 111 6.16 8.41 -17.66
C SER A 111 4.98 8.28 -16.68
N PRO A 112 4.39 9.40 -16.19
CA PRO A 112 3.21 9.35 -15.33
C PRO A 112 2.08 8.48 -15.87
N ALA A 113 1.77 8.59 -17.16
CA ALA A 113 0.71 7.79 -17.79
C ALA A 113 0.95 6.27 -17.67
N VAL A 114 2.16 5.81 -17.94
CA VAL A 114 2.53 4.38 -17.82
C VAL A 114 2.45 3.91 -16.37
N ARG A 115 2.87 4.76 -15.42
CA ARG A 115 2.81 4.44 -13.98
C ARG A 115 1.37 4.25 -13.49
N GLU A 116 0.48 5.15 -13.90
CA GLU A 116 -0.96 5.06 -13.57
C GLU A 116 -1.58 3.81 -14.19
N ALA A 117 -1.33 3.57 -15.49
CA ALA A 117 -1.83 2.41 -16.19
C ALA A 117 -1.38 1.11 -15.52
N PHE A 118 -0.08 0.98 -15.21
CA PHE A 118 0.45 -0.19 -14.53
C PHE A 118 -0.20 -0.43 -13.17
N PHE A 119 -0.34 0.61 -12.35
CA PHE A 119 -1.00 0.50 -11.04
C PHE A 119 -2.46 0.07 -11.15
N GLU A 120 -3.21 0.66 -12.09
CA GLU A 120 -4.61 0.31 -12.33
C GLU A 120 -4.75 -1.15 -12.80
N ILE A 121 -3.89 -1.58 -13.72
CA ILE A 121 -3.88 -2.96 -14.25
C ILE A 121 -3.58 -3.97 -13.13
N VAL A 122 -2.53 -3.75 -12.33
CA VAL A 122 -2.21 -4.62 -11.18
C VAL A 122 -3.38 -4.65 -10.18
N SER A 123 -3.97 -3.49 -9.89
CA SER A 123 -5.10 -3.36 -8.99
C SER A 123 -6.33 -4.12 -9.50
N ARG A 124 -6.67 -4.00 -10.78
CA ARG A 124 -7.77 -4.76 -11.39
C ARG A 124 -7.51 -6.27 -11.35
N LYS A 125 -6.32 -6.71 -11.76
CA LYS A 125 -5.96 -8.14 -11.75
C LYS A 125 -6.08 -8.74 -10.35
N TYR A 126 -5.71 -8.00 -9.32
CA TYR A 126 -5.91 -8.42 -7.94
C TYR A 126 -7.38 -8.28 -7.52
N PHE A 127 -7.88 -7.06 -7.35
CA PHE A 127 -9.18 -6.81 -6.72
C PHE A 127 -10.37 -7.39 -7.49
N THR A 128 -10.35 -7.40 -8.82
CA THR A 128 -11.49 -7.84 -9.64
C THR A 128 -11.30 -9.23 -10.21
N GLU A 129 -10.11 -9.54 -10.75
CA GLU A 129 -9.86 -10.84 -11.40
C GLU A 129 -9.40 -11.93 -10.42
N GLY A 130 -9.09 -11.57 -9.18
CA GLY A 130 -8.75 -12.55 -8.14
C GLY A 130 -7.35 -13.13 -8.25
N ARG A 131 -6.42 -12.44 -8.93
CA ARG A 131 -5.06 -12.95 -9.21
C ARG A 131 -4.06 -12.53 -8.13
N PRO A 132 -3.17 -13.43 -7.65
CA PRO A 132 -2.23 -13.10 -6.59
C PRO A 132 -1.21 -12.03 -6.97
N LEU A 133 -0.91 -11.10 -6.05
CA LEU A 133 0.13 -10.08 -6.21
C LEU A 133 1.56 -10.65 -6.26
N ALA A 134 1.75 -11.87 -5.76
CA ALA A 134 3.03 -12.59 -5.82
C ALA A 134 3.24 -13.39 -7.12
N ASP A 135 2.26 -13.43 -8.03
CA ASP A 135 2.36 -14.16 -9.29
C ASP A 135 3.19 -13.35 -10.30
N HIS A 136 4.44 -13.77 -10.55
CA HIS A 136 5.31 -13.09 -11.52
C HIS A 136 4.73 -13.11 -12.94
N GLN A 137 3.99 -14.15 -13.32
CA GLN A 137 3.36 -14.20 -14.64
C GLN A 137 2.26 -13.14 -14.75
N MET A 138 1.45 -12.96 -13.71
CA MET A 138 0.49 -11.86 -13.61
C MET A 138 1.18 -10.49 -13.72
N LEU A 139 2.30 -10.31 -13.01
CA LEU A 139 3.06 -9.05 -13.03
C LEU A 139 3.68 -8.76 -14.40
N LEU A 140 4.20 -9.77 -15.10
CA LEU A 140 4.70 -9.63 -16.48
C LEU A 140 3.59 -9.27 -17.46
N GLU A 141 2.42 -9.91 -17.33
CA GLU A 141 1.24 -9.59 -18.14
C GLU A 141 0.76 -8.16 -17.87
N ALA A 142 0.74 -7.74 -16.60
CA ALA A 142 0.41 -6.37 -16.22
C ALA A 142 1.41 -5.35 -16.79
N ALA A 143 2.70 -5.65 -16.72
CA ALA A 143 3.75 -4.81 -17.29
C ALA A 143 3.58 -4.67 -18.81
N LYS A 144 3.37 -5.79 -19.52
CA LYS A 144 3.14 -5.78 -20.97
C LYS A 144 1.90 -4.97 -21.35
N GLU A 145 0.80 -5.15 -20.62
CA GLU A 145 -0.46 -4.43 -20.83
C GLU A 145 -0.32 -2.92 -20.58
N ALA A 146 0.58 -2.52 -19.67
CA ALA A 146 0.93 -1.14 -19.39
C ALA A 146 2.05 -0.57 -20.28
N GLU A 147 2.47 -1.29 -21.32
CA GLU A 147 3.58 -0.92 -22.22
C GLU A 147 4.95 -0.77 -21.52
N VAL A 148 5.14 -1.46 -20.39
CA VAL A 148 6.43 -1.59 -19.71
C VAL A 148 7.23 -2.73 -20.40
N PRO A 149 8.49 -2.48 -20.82
CA PRO A 149 9.35 -3.52 -21.40
C PRO A 149 9.54 -4.70 -20.45
N THR A 150 9.40 -5.91 -20.97
CA THR A 150 9.47 -7.15 -20.18
C THR A 150 10.80 -7.90 -20.32
N GLU A 151 11.69 -7.44 -21.19
CA GLU A 151 13.03 -8.01 -21.38
C GLU A 151 13.81 -7.97 -20.05
N GLY A 152 14.27 -9.13 -19.58
CA GLY A 152 14.97 -9.26 -18.29
C GLY A 152 14.10 -9.08 -17.04
N LEU A 153 12.82 -8.74 -17.17
CA LEU A 153 11.97 -8.40 -16.03
C LEU A 153 11.68 -9.62 -15.13
N LEU A 154 11.54 -10.80 -15.71
CA LEU A 154 11.37 -12.04 -14.94
C LEU A 154 12.60 -12.35 -14.09
N GLU A 155 13.80 -12.15 -14.64
CA GLU A 155 15.05 -12.37 -13.89
C GLU A 155 15.19 -11.34 -12.76
N TRP A 156 14.85 -10.09 -13.03
CA TRP A 156 14.80 -9.06 -12.01
C TRP A 156 13.80 -9.37 -10.88
N LEU A 157 12.59 -9.85 -11.22
CA LEU A 157 11.61 -10.28 -10.22
C LEU A 157 12.15 -11.44 -9.36
N ARG A 158 12.88 -12.39 -9.96
CA ARG A 158 13.50 -13.54 -9.25
C ARG A 158 14.69 -13.15 -8.37
N SER A 159 15.43 -12.11 -8.75
CA SER A 159 16.66 -11.71 -8.05
C SER A 159 16.43 -11.23 -6.61
N GLY A 160 15.26 -10.69 -6.29
CA GLY A 160 15.05 -10.01 -5.02
C GLY A 160 15.65 -8.60 -4.96
N ASP A 161 16.02 -7.99 -6.09
CA ASP A 161 16.47 -6.59 -6.19
C ASP A 161 15.39 -5.57 -5.85
N GLY A 162 15.64 -4.69 -4.87
CA GLY A 162 14.66 -3.70 -4.39
C GLY A 162 13.87 -4.12 -3.14
N THR A 163 14.08 -5.33 -2.61
CA THR A 163 13.40 -5.81 -1.38
C THR A 163 13.75 -4.93 -0.19
N PHE A 164 15.04 -4.62 -0.02
CA PHE A 164 15.51 -3.78 1.07
C PHE A 164 14.89 -2.37 1.02
N GLU A 165 14.72 -1.83 -0.19
CA GLU A 165 14.08 -0.53 -0.37
C GLU A 165 12.62 -0.55 0.11
N ILE A 166 11.83 -1.53 -0.33
CA ILE A 166 10.43 -1.67 0.08
C ILE A 166 10.32 -1.83 1.60
N GLN A 167 11.16 -2.66 2.20
CA GLN A 167 11.19 -2.85 3.65
C GLN A 167 11.53 -1.57 4.41
N ARG A 168 12.55 -0.84 3.96
CA ARG A 168 12.96 0.44 4.55
C ARG A 168 11.83 1.45 4.45
N THR A 169 11.25 1.64 3.26
CA THR A 169 10.17 2.62 3.07
C THR A 169 8.93 2.25 3.87
N TYR A 170 8.54 0.97 3.94
CA TYR A 170 7.44 0.54 4.81
C TYR A 170 7.71 0.91 6.27
N ALA A 171 8.92 0.64 6.77
CA ALA A 171 9.30 1.00 8.13
C ALA A 171 9.28 2.51 8.35
N GLU A 172 9.78 3.30 7.40
CA GLU A 172 9.80 4.77 7.49
C GLU A 172 8.38 5.31 7.61
N ILE A 173 7.43 4.78 6.84
CA ILE A 173 6.06 5.28 6.90
C ILE A 173 5.35 4.82 8.17
N PHE A 174 5.50 3.54 8.55
CA PHE A 174 4.79 2.97 9.69
C PHE A 174 5.31 3.51 11.03
N PHE A 175 6.63 3.45 11.26
CA PHE A 175 7.26 3.88 12.51
C PHE A 175 7.69 5.33 12.45
N GLY A 176 8.28 5.74 11.32
CA GLY A 176 8.73 7.10 11.14
C GLY A 176 7.55 8.06 11.06
N TRP A 177 6.60 7.87 10.13
CA TRP A 177 5.54 8.84 9.89
C TRP A 177 4.28 8.56 10.71
N GLY A 178 4.15 7.38 11.31
CA GLY A 178 3.05 6.99 12.19
C GLY A 178 1.76 6.62 11.46
N TYR A 179 1.79 6.43 10.15
CA TYR A 179 0.61 5.93 9.43
C TYR A 179 0.49 4.42 9.64
N THR A 180 -0.73 3.94 9.96
CA THR A 180 -0.98 2.52 10.25
C THR A 180 -2.11 1.91 9.42
N SER A 181 -2.71 2.68 8.50
CA SER A 181 -3.82 2.26 7.64
C SER A 181 -3.74 2.89 6.24
N VAL A 182 -4.41 2.26 5.27
CA VAL A 182 -4.52 2.74 3.87
C VAL A 182 -5.96 3.06 3.49
N PRO A 183 -6.17 3.86 2.43
CA PRO A 183 -5.17 4.71 1.76
C PRO A 183 -4.82 5.95 2.58
N VAL A 184 -3.63 6.53 2.34
CA VAL A 184 -3.26 7.87 2.81
C VAL A 184 -2.77 8.66 1.61
N THR A 185 -3.44 9.76 1.30
CA THR A 185 -3.01 10.69 0.26
C THR A 185 -2.34 11.87 0.93
N LEU A 186 -1.09 12.14 0.54
CA LEU A 186 -0.33 13.29 1.00
C LEU A 186 -0.30 14.33 -0.11
N VAL A 187 -0.65 15.57 0.20
CA VAL A 187 -0.71 16.67 -0.77
C VAL A 187 0.20 17.78 -0.29
N SER A 188 1.15 18.18 -1.13
CA SER A 188 2.06 19.29 -0.86
C SER A 188 1.97 20.31 -1.98
N CYS A 189 1.88 21.58 -1.61
CA CYS A 189 1.96 22.71 -2.52
C CYS A 189 2.72 23.85 -1.83
N GLU A 190 3.94 24.15 -2.30
CA GLU A 190 4.80 25.27 -1.87
C GLU A 190 4.63 25.76 -0.42
N GLY A 191 4.98 24.91 0.55
CA GLY A 191 4.94 25.24 1.98
C GLY A 191 3.63 24.90 2.70
N LEU A 192 2.59 24.50 1.97
CA LEU A 192 1.36 23.95 2.51
C LEU A 192 1.33 22.43 2.33
N ASP A 193 1.23 21.73 3.45
CA ASP A 193 1.18 20.28 3.53
C ASP A 193 -0.18 19.84 4.09
N GLN A 194 -0.90 18.98 3.37
CA GLN A 194 -2.20 18.41 3.74
C GLN A 194 -2.16 16.89 3.60
N HIS A 195 -3.08 16.20 4.27
CA HIS A 195 -3.26 14.76 4.09
C HIS A 195 -4.74 14.36 4.15
N ILE A 196 -5.07 13.27 3.47
CA ILE A 196 -6.40 12.67 3.43
C ILE A 196 -6.21 11.21 3.85
N GLN A 197 -6.86 10.79 4.94
CA GLN A 197 -6.78 9.42 5.44
C GLN A 197 -8.06 8.63 5.15
N GLY A 198 -7.89 7.40 4.67
CA GLY A 198 -8.98 6.50 4.32
C GLY A 198 -9.57 6.77 2.94
N SER A 199 -10.51 5.92 2.53
CA SER A 199 -11.25 6.03 1.28
C SER A 199 -12.29 7.16 1.34
N GLN A 200 -11.81 8.41 1.36
CA GLN A 200 -12.66 9.60 1.41
C GLN A 200 -13.33 9.88 0.06
N ASN A 201 -14.46 10.60 0.09
CA ASN A 201 -15.20 10.99 -1.10
C ASN A 201 -14.59 12.20 -1.80
N LEU A 202 -15.11 12.53 -2.99
CA LEU A 202 -14.65 13.66 -3.81
C LEU A 202 -14.61 15.00 -3.04
N GLU A 203 -15.59 15.25 -2.17
CA GLU A 203 -15.67 16.54 -1.45
C GLU A 203 -14.49 16.73 -0.48
N ALA A 204 -13.99 15.66 0.16
CA ALA A 204 -12.80 15.75 1.01
C ALA A 204 -11.55 16.18 0.21
N TYR A 205 -11.40 15.66 -1.02
CA TYR A 205 -10.33 16.07 -1.93
C TYR A 205 -10.51 17.52 -2.40
N LEU A 206 -11.74 17.91 -2.76
CA LEU A 206 -12.06 19.28 -3.16
C LEU A 206 -11.76 20.29 -2.04
N GLN A 207 -12.05 19.96 -0.79
CA GLN A 207 -11.73 20.83 0.35
C GLN A 207 -10.22 21.04 0.50
N VAL A 208 -9.41 19.98 0.36
CA VAL A 208 -7.95 20.09 0.38
C VAL A 208 -7.44 20.96 -0.76
N PHE A 209 -7.95 20.77 -1.98
CA PHE A 209 -7.53 21.56 -3.14
C PHE A 209 -7.99 23.02 -3.08
N ARG A 210 -9.22 23.29 -2.63
CA ARG A 210 -9.69 24.67 -2.40
C ARG A 210 -8.79 25.38 -1.39
N ARG A 211 -8.45 24.72 -0.29
CA ARG A 211 -7.52 25.27 0.70
C ARG A 211 -6.16 25.61 0.11
N ILE A 212 -5.63 24.74 -0.74
CA ILE A 212 -4.35 24.98 -1.45
C ILE A 212 -4.44 26.19 -2.40
N LEU A 213 -5.57 26.35 -3.08
CA LEU A 213 -5.78 27.46 -4.01
C LEU A 213 -6.09 28.79 -3.31
N GLU A 214 -6.67 28.75 -2.11
CA GLU A 214 -7.05 29.93 -1.33
C GLU A 214 -5.90 30.47 -0.46
N GLU A 215 -5.01 29.60 0.02
CA GLU A 215 -3.86 30.02 0.83
C GLU A 215 -2.73 30.57 -0.06
N PRO A 216 -2.17 31.75 0.26
CA PRO A 216 -1.06 32.31 -0.53
C PRO A 216 0.15 31.39 -0.44
N LEU A 217 0.63 30.91 -1.59
CA LEU A 217 1.83 30.10 -1.71
C LEU A 217 3.02 30.85 -1.08
N ALA A 218 3.58 30.26 -0.03
CA ALA A 218 4.58 30.91 0.80
C ALA A 218 5.79 29.99 0.93
N SER A 219 6.53 29.79 -0.17
CA SER A 219 7.84 29.15 -0.09
C SER A 219 8.97 30.18 -0.11
N LYS A 220 9.80 30.21 0.93
CA LYS A 220 11.02 31.06 0.98
C LYS A 220 12.30 30.25 1.13
N THR A 221 12.25 28.99 1.57
CA THR A 221 13.46 28.14 1.72
C THR A 221 13.40 26.83 0.89
N PRO A 222 14.54 26.25 0.49
CA PRO A 222 14.59 24.97 -0.21
C PRO A 222 13.90 23.81 0.55
N GLU A 223 13.97 23.79 1.88
CA GLU A 223 13.36 22.75 2.71
C GLU A 223 11.82 22.79 2.68
N GLN A 224 11.24 23.99 2.55
CA GLN A 224 9.78 24.15 2.47
C GLN A 224 9.22 23.64 1.13
N LYS A 225 10.05 23.62 0.08
CA LYS A 225 9.70 23.12 -1.26
C LYS A 225 9.73 21.61 -1.38
N LEU A 226 10.30 20.91 -0.41
CA LEU A 226 10.30 19.44 -0.41
C LEU A 226 8.88 18.90 -0.28
N PRO A 227 8.57 17.75 -0.89
CA PRO A 227 7.30 17.10 -0.65
C PRO A 227 7.20 16.66 0.82
N ILE A 228 5.99 16.68 1.39
CA ILE A 228 5.71 16.35 2.79
C ILE A 228 6.30 15.01 3.21
N TRP A 229 6.29 14.02 2.33
CA TRP A 229 6.84 12.69 2.60
C TRP A 229 8.37 12.75 2.82
N GLU A 230 9.09 13.60 2.08
CA GLU A 230 10.54 13.75 2.25
C GLU A 230 10.85 14.53 3.53
N LYS A 231 10.02 15.54 3.87
CA LYS A 231 10.10 16.22 5.17
C LYS A 231 9.95 15.21 6.32
N TYR A 232 8.97 14.31 6.23
CA TYR A 232 8.77 13.26 7.23
C TYR A 232 9.93 12.27 7.30
N SER A 233 10.49 11.81 6.17
CA SER A 233 11.67 10.95 6.19
C SER A 233 12.89 11.64 6.80
N ARG A 234 13.13 12.92 6.50
CA ARG A 234 14.26 13.68 7.07
C ARG A 234 14.13 13.83 8.59
N VAL A 235 12.92 14.13 9.08
CA VAL A 235 12.65 14.18 10.52
C VAL A 235 12.89 12.80 11.12
N ALA A 236 12.26 11.74 10.59
CA ALA A 236 12.41 10.39 11.11
C ALA A 236 13.87 9.89 11.15
N GLN A 237 14.69 10.26 10.16
CA GLN A 237 16.13 9.95 10.13
C GLN A 237 16.93 10.74 11.18
N ALA A 238 16.57 11.99 11.46
CA ALA A 238 17.26 12.83 12.43
C ALA A 238 16.91 12.47 13.89
N THR A 239 15.69 12.04 14.15
CA THR A 239 15.15 11.82 15.51
C THR A 239 14.96 10.34 15.87
N GLY A 240 15.10 9.43 14.90
CA GLY A 240 14.85 8.00 15.08
C GLY A 240 13.38 7.59 14.95
N THR A 241 12.43 8.54 14.82
CA THR A 241 11.03 8.44 14.32
C THR A 241 10.43 9.86 14.33
N ALA A 242 9.31 10.15 13.65
CA ALA A 242 8.69 11.47 13.78
C ALA A 242 8.10 11.76 15.18
N ASN A 243 8.10 10.81 16.14
CA ASN A 243 7.56 10.98 17.50
C ASN A 243 8.22 10.14 18.66
N GLY A 244 9.39 9.52 18.49
CA GLY A 244 10.14 8.80 19.54
C GLY A 244 10.31 7.26 19.38
N LYS A 245 11.50 6.81 19.83
CA LYS A 245 12.19 5.48 19.85
C LYS A 245 12.72 4.91 18.52
N ASP A 246 14.00 4.51 18.59
CA ASP A 246 14.97 4.23 17.53
C ASP A 246 14.53 3.24 16.43
N PHE A 247 14.31 3.78 15.22
CA PHE A 247 14.05 3.12 13.95
C PHE A 247 14.94 1.90 13.65
N SER A 248 16.20 1.89 14.10
CA SER A 248 17.18 0.87 13.69
C SER A 248 16.96 -0.49 14.34
N VAL A 249 16.38 -0.54 15.55
CA VAL A 249 16.21 -1.79 16.31
C VAL A 249 14.86 -2.43 15.99
N GLU A 250 13.76 -1.68 15.99
CA GLU A 250 12.40 -2.22 15.83
C GLU A 250 12.06 -2.60 14.37
N ALA A 251 12.51 -1.82 13.38
CA ALA A 251 12.37 -2.19 11.97
C ALA A 251 13.19 -3.44 11.63
N ARG A 252 14.41 -3.53 12.19
CA ARG A 252 15.22 -4.76 12.08
C ARG A 252 14.54 -5.92 12.80
N ASP A 253 13.90 -5.73 13.95
CA ASP A 253 13.26 -6.82 14.70
C ASP A 253 12.01 -7.39 14.01
N ILE A 254 11.28 -6.55 13.28
CA ILE A 254 10.07 -6.93 12.53
C ILE A 254 10.40 -7.64 11.21
N PHE A 255 11.51 -7.29 10.57
CA PHE A 255 11.93 -7.95 9.33
C PHE A 255 12.95 -9.08 9.55
N PHE A 256 13.74 -9.01 10.62
CA PHE A 256 14.91 -9.86 10.86
C PHE A 256 15.13 -10.31 12.32
N GLY A 257 14.28 -9.95 13.29
CA GLY A 257 14.50 -10.27 14.72
C GLY A 257 13.36 -11.02 15.43
N GLU A 258 13.37 -10.98 16.77
CA GLU A 258 12.54 -11.87 17.60
C GLU A 258 11.04 -11.64 17.42
N THR A 259 10.62 -10.42 17.09
CA THR A 259 9.20 -10.10 16.85
C THR A 259 8.64 -10.79 15.59
N ALA A 260 9.41 -10.87 14.50
CA ALA A 260 9.07 -11.66 13.31
C ALA A 260 8.96 -13.16 13.62
N LEU A 261 9.84 -13.64 14.50
CA LEU A 261 9.86 -15.02 14.98
C LEU A 261 8.66 -15.32 15.90
N ASN A 262 8.30 -14.40 16.79
CA ASN A 262 7.16 -14.49 17.70
C ASN A 262 5.82 -14.46 16.95
N LEU A 263 5.70 -13.69 15.86
CA LEU A 263 4.51 -13.74 14.99
C LEU A 263 4.39 -15.10 14.27
N ARG A 264 5.51 -15.68 13.82
CA ARG A 264 5.57 -17.05 13.25
C ARG A 264 5.30 -18.14 14.31
N GLN A 265 5.74 -17.95 15.55
CA GLN A 265 5.56 -18.89 16.66
C GLN A 265 4.15 -18.81 17.26
N LYS A 266 3.56 -17.62 17.43
CA LYS A 266 2.14 -17.46 17.82
C LYS A 266 1.20 -18.07 16.78
N ALA A 267 1.53 -17.98 15.49
CA ALA A 267 0.79 -18.67 14.44
C ALA A 267 0.91 -20.21 14.54
N LYS A 268 2.03 -20.74 15.03
CA LYS A 268 2.23 -22.19 15.28
C LYS A 268 1.64 -22.68 16.61
N GLY A 269 1.55 -21.82 17.62
CA GLY A 269 1.11 -22.15 18.98
C GLY A 269 -0.39 -22.03 19.23
N ALA A 270 -1.18 -21.55 18.26
CA ALA A 270 -2.63 -21.42 18.35
C ALA A 270 -3.40 -22.56 17.66
N ARG A 271 -2.87 -23.79 17.69
CA ARG A 271 -3.67 -24.99 17.41
C ARG A 271 -4.24 -25.52 18.74
N PRO A 272 -5.52 -25.29 19.05
CA PRO A 272 -6.19 -26.17 20.00
C PRO A 272 -6.42 -27.52 19.31
N GLY A 273 -6.21 -28.61 20.05
CA GLY A 273 -6.82 -29.89 19.71
C GLY A 273 -8.33 -29.82 19.81
#